data_AF-A0A2V6DS65-F1
#
_entry.id   AF-A0A2V6DS65-F1
#
_cell.length_a   1.000
_cell.length_b   1.000
_cell.length_c   1.000
_cell.angle_alpha   90.00
_cell.angle_beta   90.00
_cell.angle_gamma   90.00
#
_symmetry.space_group_name_H-M   'P 1'
#
loop_
_entity.id
_entity.type
_entity.pdbx_description
1 polymer ?
#
loop_
_entity_poly.entity_id
_entity_poly.type
_entity_poly.pdbx_seq_one_letter_code
_entity_poly.pdbx_strand_id
1 'polypeptide(L)'
;MGFDQEKAVRHFKLLPDGGAIEMTANDPADVGAIRRQVANTVAMFGQGKFEVPAVTRGRNPPGANRMSQLKGDISYAAENLPDGGRVRITTANSEARNAVHDFLRFQIQERKTGDSLADPGPAKRKHSTNNLGHDARPAPP
;
A
#
# COMPACT_ATOMS: atom_id res chain seq x y z
N MET A 1 -6.34 -16.57 16.33
CA MET A 1 -6.08 -15.46 17.27
C MET A 1 -6.05 -14.18 16.45
N GLY A 2 -7.12 -13.39 16.57
CA GLY A 2 -7.36 -12.23 15.73
C GLY A 2 -6.50 -11.06 16.18
N PHE A 3 -5.63 -10.58 15.31
CA PHE A 3 -5.10 -9.23 15.43
C PHE A 3 -6.28 -8.27 15.38
N ASP A 4 -6.57 -7.61 16.49
CA ASP A 4 -7.50 -6.50 16.54
C ASP A 4 -7.15 -5.53 15.41
N GLN A 5 -8.08 -5.37 14.48
CA GLN A 5 -7.90 -4.53 13.28
C GLN A 5 -7.67 -3.05 13.65
N GLU A 6 -7.83 -2.70 14.93
CA GLU A 6 -7.65 -1.38 15.52
C GLU A 6 -6.23 -1.14 16.07
N LYS A 7 -5.39 -2.17 16.23
CA LYS A 7 -4.04 -2.05 16.82
C LYS A 7 -2.95 -1.69 15.82
N ALA A 8 -3.23 -1.82 14.53
CA ALA A 8 -2.28 -1.51 13.48
C ALA A 8 -2.97 -0.77 12.33
N VAL A 9 -2.39 0.36 11.93
CA VAL A 9 -2.84 1.12 10.77
C VAL A 9 -2.22 0.51 9.51
N ARG A 10 -3.08 0.18 8.54
CA ARG A 10 -2.63 -0.34 7.24
C ARG A 10 -2.77 0.74 6.20
N HIS A 11 -1.68 1.03 5.52
CA HIS A 11 -1.63 1.98 4.41
C HIS A 11 -1.35 1.24 3.12
N PHE A 12 -2.27 1.36 2.16
CA PHE A 12 -2.08 0.81 0.83
C PHE A 12 -1.61 1.92 -0.11
N LYS A 13 -0.42 1.75 -0.70
CA LYS A 13 0.19 2.71 -1.62
C LYS A 13 0.27 2.12 -3.02
N LEU A 14 -0.32 2.81 -3.99
CA LEU A 14 -0.11 2.51 -5.41
C LEU A 14 1.22 3.11 -5.85
N LEU A 15 2.05 2.32 -6.53
CA LEU A 15 3.39 2.71 -6.98
C LEU A 15 3.54 2.48 -8.48
N PRO A 16 4.43 3.24 -9.17
CA PRO A 16 4.60 3.09 -10.62
C PRO A 16 5.16 1.71 -10.99
N ASP A 17 5.90 1.04 -10.11
CA ASP A 17 6.39 -0.33 -10.35
C ASP A 17 5.48 -1.41 -9.75
N GLY A 18 4.29 -1.07 -9.27
CA GLY A 18 3.37 -2.00 -8.60
C GLY A 18 2.69 -1.36 -7.40
N GLY A 19 3.11 -1.72 -6.18
CA GLY A 19 2.49 -1.17 -4.98
C GLY A 19 3.21 -1.50 -3.69
N ALA A 20 2.66 -1.01 -2.59
CA ALA A 20 3.12 -1.35 -1.26
C ALA A 20 1.99 -1.40 -0.25
N ILE A 21 2.14 -2.27 0.73
CA ILE A 21 1.24 -2.40 1.87
C ILE A 21 2.07 -2.13 3.11
N GLU A 22 1.92 -0.96 3.69
CA GLU A 22 2.58 -0.57 4.93
C GLU A 22 1.65 -0.89 6.10
N MET A 23 2.23 -1.42 7.16
CA MET A 23 1.55 -1.75 8.40
C MET A 23 2.31 -1.10 9.54
N THR A 24 1.66 -0.14 10.18
CA THR A 24 2.22 0.64 11.29
C THR A 24 1.56 0.18 12.59
N ALA A 25 2.36 -0.11 13.61
CA ALA A 25 1.87 -0.41 14.94
C ALA A 25 1.40 0.87 15.62
N ASN A 26 0.27 0.81 16.33
CA ASN A 26 -0.08 1.88 17.27
C ASN A 26 0.75 1.79 18.56
N ASP A 27 1.22 0.59 18.92
CA ASP A 27 2.05 0.35 20.10
C ASP A 27 3.39 -0.30 19.71
N PRO A 28 4.54 0.16 20.24
CA PRO A 28 5.83 -0.42 19.92
C PRO A 28 5.96 -1.90 20.27
N ALA A 29 5.19 -2.42 21.24
CA ALA A 29 5.19 -3.84 21.59
C ALA A 29 4.66 -4.72 20.44
N ASP A 30 3.79 -4.17 19.58
CA ASP A 30 3.17 -4.90 18.45
C ASP A 30 4.07 -4.93 17.20
N VAL A 31 5.12 -4.10 17.13
CA VAL A 31 6.01 -3.99 15.95
C VAL A 31 6.59 -5.35 15.55
N GLY A 32 7.06 -6.13 16.52
CA GLY A 32 7.62 -7.47 16.26
C GLY A 32 6.59 -8.42 15.64
N ALA A 33 5.34 -8.34 16.10
CA ALA A 33 4.26 -9.18 15.61
C ALA A 33 3.75 -8.72 14.23
N ILE A 34 3.75 -7.40 13.95
CA ILE A 34 3.49 -6.85 12.62
C ILE A 34 4.54 -7.30 11.61
N ARG A 35 5.84 -7.22 11.95
CA ARG A 35 6.92 -7.66 11.05
C ARG A 35 6.79 -9.15 10.69
N ARG A 36 6.46 -10.00 11.67
CA ARG A 36 6.15 -11.42 11.42
C ARG A 36 4.95 -11.59 10.49
N GLN A 37 3.91 -10.79 10.68
CA GLN A 37 2.74 -10.84 9.82
C GLN A 37 3.06 -10.41 8.38
N VAL A 38 3.83 -9.34 8.21
CA VAL A 38 4.31 -8.84 6.90
C VAL A 38 5.13 -9.91 6.18
N ALA A 39 6.07 -10.56 6.87
CA ALA A 39 6.86 -11.66 6.31
C ALA A 39 5.99 -12.84 5.88
N ASN A 40 4.99 -13.20 6.70
CA ASN A 40 4.04 -14.27 6.35
C ASN A 40 3.18 -13.89 5.13
N THR A 41 2.75 -12.63 5.03
CA THR A 41 2.02 -12.14 3.85
C THR A 41 2.86 -12.23 2.58
N VAL A 42 4.14 -11.84 2.63
CA VAL A 42 5.06 -11.99 1.49
C VAL A 42 5.20 -13.46 1.06
N ALA A 43 5.36 -14.36 2.03
CA ALA A 43 5.46 -15.79 1.75
C ALA A 43 4.18 -16.35 1.11
N MET A 44 3.00 -15.92 1.57
CA MET A 44 1.71 -16.33 0.98
C MET A 44 1.51 -15.74 -0.42
N PHE A 45 1.84 -14.45 -0.62
CA PHE A 45 1.72 -13.78 -1.90
C PHE A 45 2.65 -14.39 -2.95
N GLY A 46 3.88 -14.76 -2.56
CA GLY A 46 4.81 -15.50 -3.42
C GLY A 46 4.28 -16.87 -3.86
N GLN A 47 3.42 -17.50 -3.05
CA GLN A 47 2.76 -18.76 -3.42
C GLN A 47 1.53 -18.54 -4.33
N GLY A 48 1.11 -17.29 -4.54
CA GLY A 48 -0.12 -16.93 -5.26
C GLY A 48 -1.38 -17.00 -4.38
N LYS A 49 -1.20 -17.04 -3.05
CA LYS A 49 -2.30 -17.04 -2.07
C LYS A 49 -2.57 -15.61 -1.60
N PHE A 50 -3.51 -14.96 -2.27
CA PHE A 50 -3.97 -13.61 -1.94
C PHE A 50 -5.19 -13.66 -1.02
N GLU A 51 -5.12 -14.48 0.04
CA GLU A 51 -6.18 -14.60 1.05
C GLU A 51 -6.25 -13.31 1.88
N VAL A 52 -6.97 -12.34 1.35
CA VAL A 52 -7.50 -11.24 2.13
C VAL A 52 -8.83 -11.68 2.74
N PRO A 53 -9.15 -11.26 3.98
CA PRO A 53 -10.44 -11.59 4.63
C PRO A 53 -11.70 -11.12 3.86
N ALA A 54 -11.55 -10.53 2.66
CA ALA A 54 -12.64 -10.25 1.73
C ALA A 54 -13.33 -11.51 1.20
N VAL A 55 -12.70 -12.70 1.29
CA VAL A 55 -13.34 -13.99 0.95
C VAL A 55 -14.59 -14.24 1.80
N THR A 56 -14.69 -13.64 2.99
CA THR A 56 -15.85 -13.79 3.89
C THR A 56 -17.14 -13.15 3.31
N ARG A 57 -17.06 -12.33 2.26
CA ARG A 57 -18.24 -11.72 1.61
C ARG A 57 -18.57 -12.31 0.23
N GLY A 58 -17.95 -13.44 -0.14
CA GLY A 58 -18.22 -14.15 -1.40
C GLY A 58 -17.83 -13.40 -2.67
N ARG A 59 -17.09 -12.29 -2.55
CA ARG A 59 -16.69 -11.43 -3.67
C ARG A 59 -15.20 -11.58 -3.88
N ASN A 60 -14.84 -12.20 -5.01
CA ASN A 60 -13.45 -12.38 -5.37
C ASN A 60 -12.84 -10.99 -5.63
N PRO A 61 -11.76 -10.58 -4.95
CA PRO A 61 -11.18 -9.27 -5.16
C PRO A 61 -10.71 -9.17 -6.62
N PRO A 62 -11.09 -8.10 -7.32
CA PRO A 62 -10.67 -7.92 -8.70
C PRO A 62 -9.13 -7.73 -8.70
N GLY A 63 -8.47 -8.27 -9.73
CA GLY A 63 -7.01 -8.39 -9.79
C GLY A 63 -6.40 -9.63 -9.11
N ALA A 64 -7.00 -10.22 -8.07
CA ALA A 64 -6.37 -11.32 -7.33
C ALA A 64 -6.17 -12.61 -8.15
N ASN A 65 -7.13 -12.94 -9.01
CA ASN A 65 -6.98 -14.08 -9.93
C ASN A 65 -5.80 -13.85 -10.89
N ARG A 66 -5.67 -12.63 -11.42
CA ARG A 66 -4.61 -12.29 -12.36
C ARG A 66 -3.24 -12.20 -11.69
N MET A 67 -3.17 -11.69 -10.46
CA MET A 67 -1.96 -11.73 -9.63
C MET A 67 -1.52 -13.17 -9.32
N SER A 68 -2.46 -14.11 -9.18
CA SER A 68 -2.13 -15.54 -8.97
C SER A 68 -1.61 -16.21 -10.24
N GLN A 69 -2.19 -15.88 -11.39
CA GLN A 69 -1.68 -16.35 -12.68
C GLN A 69 -0.29 -15.77 -13.00
N LEU A 70 -0.06 -14.50 -12.67
CA LEU A 70 1.19 -13.76 -12.96
C LEU A 70 2.14 -13.72 -11.75
N LYS A 71 2.00 -14.64 -10.79
CA LYS A 71 2.85 -14.65 -9.58
C LYS A 71 4.33 -14.79 -9.88
N GLY A 72 4.70 -15.39 -11.02
CA GLY A 72 6.09 -15.47 -11.49
C GLY A 72 6.66 -14.14 -11.97
N ASP A 73 5.81 -13.21 -12.42
CA ASP A 73 6.16 -11.88 -12.89
C ASP A 73 6.13 -10.82 -11.77
N ILE A 74 5.66 -11.18 -10.58
CA ILE A 74 5.52 -10.27 -9.44
C ILE A 74 6.50 -10.68 -8.35
N SER A 75 7.33 -9.73 -7.94
CA SER A 75 8.27 -9.89 -6.85
C SER A 75 7.71 -9.24 -5.58
N TYR A 76 7.82 -9.98 -4.47
CA TYR A 76 7.33 -9.57 -3.16
C TYR A 76 8.50 -9.51 -2.18
N ALA A 77 8.68 -8.36 -1.52
CA ALA A 77 9.72 -8.19 -0.50
C ALA A 77 9.12 -7.67 0.80
N ALA A 78 9.60 -8.19 1.94
CA ALA A 78 9.28 -7.67 3.25
C ALA A 78 10.35 -6.64 3.65
N GLU A 79 9.92 -5.41 3.91
CA GLU A 79 10.75 -4.33 4.43
C GLU A 79 10.38 -4.08 5.89
N ASN A 80 11.38 -4.04 6.79
CA ASN A 80 11.16 -3.70 8.19
C ASN A 80 11.14 -2.18 8.36
N LEU A 81 10.08 -1.65 8.98
CA LEU A 81 9.98 -0.23 9.32
C LEU A 81 10.24 -0.05 10.82
N PRO A 82 10.74 1.11 11.27
CA PRO A 82 10.92 1.39 12.70
C PRO A 82 9.63 1.17 13.49
N ASP A 83 8.51 1.66 12.98
CA ASP A 83 7.19 1.58 13.61
C ASP A 83 6.34 0.39 13.09
N GLY A 84 6.92 -0.58 12.38
CA GLY A 84 6.16 -1.71 11.85
C GLY A 84 6.86 -2.46 10.71
N GLY A 85 6.13 -2.70 9.62
CA GLY A 85 6.65 -3.39 8.44
C GLY A 85 5.89 -3.08 7.17
N ARG A 86 6.50 -3.36 6.03
CA ARG A 86 5.98 -3.06 4.70
C ARG A 86 6.15 -4.25 3.77
N VAL A 87 5.11 -4.55 3.01
CA VAL A 87 5.17 -5.44 1.85
C VAL A 87 5.40 -4.59 0.61
N ARG A 88 6.51 -4.81 -0.08
CA ARG A 88 6.80 -4.22 -1.37
C ARG A 88 6.37 -5.19 -2.47
N ILE A 89 5.58 -4.70 -3.41
CA ILE A 89 5.09 -5.45 -4.55
C ILE A 89 5.63 -4.77 -5.80
N THR A 90 6.49 -5.46 -6.54
CA THR A 90 7.13 -4.93 -7.75
C THR A 90 6.94 -5.88 -8.91
N THR A 91 6.64 -5.34 -10.09
CA THR A 91 6.49 -6.14 -11.31
C THR A 91 6.89 -5.34 -12.53
N ALA A 92 7.57 -6.00 -13.46
CA ALA A 92 7.89 -5.43 -14.78
C ALA A 92 6.74 -5.61 -15.78
N ASN A 93 5.75 -6.44 -15.45
CA ASN A 93 4.63 -6.75 -16.31
C ASN A 93 3.47 -5.77 -16.07
N SER A 94 3.12 -4.98 -17.10
CA SER A 94 2.06 -3.98 -17.03
C SER A 94 0.69 -4.57 -16.66
N GLU A 95 0.42 -5.81 -17.08
CA GLU A 95 -0.82 -6.52 -16.77
C GLU A 95 -0.89 -6.89 -15.28
N ALA A 96 0.23 -7.38 -14.74
CA ALA A 96 0.36 -7.66 -13.31
C ALA A 96 0.29 -6.37 -12.48
N ARG A 97 0.91 -5.27 -12.94
CA ARG A 97 0.83 -3.96 -12.27
C ARG A 97 -0.61 -3.47 -12.17
N ASN A 98 -1.37 -3.54 -13.26
CA ASN A 98 -2.78 -3.16 -13.24
C ASN A 98 -3.60 -4.03 -12.29
N ALA A 99 -3.35 -5.34 -12.25
CA ALA A 99 -4.01 -6.24 -11.31
C ALA A 99 -3.67 -5.91 -9.84
N VAL A 100 -2.41 -5.58 -9.54
CA VAL A 100 -1.98 -5.12 -8.21
C VAL A 100 -2.69 -3.81 -7.83
N HIS A 101 -2.78 -2.86 -8.75
CA HIS A 101 -3.45 -1.57 -8.49
C HIS A 101 -4.94 -1.76 -8.18
N ASP A 102 -5.61 -2.61 -8.96
CA ASP A 102 -7.02 -2.92 -8.79
C ASP A 102 -7.29 -3.62 -7.45
N PHE A 103 -6.45 -4.59 -7.10
CA PHE A 103 -6.47 -5.25 -5.79
C PHE A 103 -6.28 -4.26 -4.63
N LEU A 104 -5.29 -3.37 -4.72
CA LEU A 104 -5.02 -2.38 -3.68
C LEU A 104 -6.17 -1.37 -3.53
N ARG A 105 -6.73 -0.88 -4.64
CA ARG A 105 -7.90 0.03 -4.60
C ARG A 105 -9.11 -0.62 -3.95
N PHE A 106 -9.38 -1.88 -4.28
CA PHE A 106 -10.46 -2.64 -3.65
C PHE A 106 -10.25 -2.76 -2.14
N GLN A 107 -9.02 -3.06 -1.71
CA GLN A 107 -8.68 -3.15 -0.30
C GLN A 107 -8.86 -1.81 0.45
N ILE A 108 -8.48 -0.68 -0.16
CA ILE A 108 -8.69 0.66 0.40
C ILE A 108 -10.18 0.95 0.59
N GLN A 109 -11.01 0.60 -0.41
CA GLN A 109 -12.45 0.83 -0.37
C GLN A 109 -13.16 -0.07 0.65
N GLU A 110 -12.87 -1.38 0.65
CA GLU A 110 -13.50 -2.32 1.59
C GLU A 110 -13.10 -2.04 3.04
N ARG A 111 -11.83 -1.69 3.26
CA ARG A 111 -11.30 -1.41 4.60
C ARG A 111 -11.54 0.03 5.04
N LYS A 112 -11.98 0.90 4.13
CA LYS A 112 -12.13 2.34 4.36
C LYS A 112 -10.89 2.95 5.03
N THR A 113 -9.69 2.56 4.61
CA THR A 113 -8.45 3.06 5.22
C THR A 113 -8.21 4.55 4.95
N GLY A 114 -8.95 5.14 4.00
CA GLY A 114 -8.80 6.55 3.63
C GLY A 114 -7.55 6.85 2.80
N ASP A 115 -6.81 5.82 2.37
CA ASP A 115 -5.64 5.98 1.51
C ASP A 115 -6.03 6.52 0.11
N SER A 116 -5.07 7.18 -0.54
CA SER A 116 -5.29 7.72 -1.88
C SER A 116 -5.44 6.61 -2.92
N LEU A 117 -6.61 6.57 -3.56
CA LEU A 117 -6.90 5.70 -4.72
C LEU A 117 -6.26 6.20 -6.03
N ALA A 118 -5.65 7.39 -5.99
CA ALA A 118 -5.03 8.04 -7.14
C ALA A 118 -3.91 7.17 -7.71
N ASP A 119 -3.84 7.10 -9.05
CA ASP A 119 -2.67 6.55 -9.74
C ASP A 119 -1.41 7.30 -9.29
N PRO A 120 -0.25 6.63 -9.16
CA PRO A 120 1.03 7.27 -8.92
C PRO A 120 1.45 8.14 -10.12
N GLY A 121 0.74 9.25 -10.32
CA GLY A 121 1.29 10.41 -10.99
C GLY A 121 2.52 10.89 -10.21
N PRO A 122 3.48 11.58 -10.87
CA PRO A 122 4.69 12.04 -10.23
C PRO A 122 4.32 12.74 -8.93
N ALA A 123 4.78 12.16 -7.81
CA ALA A 123 4.41 12.58 -6.48
C ALA A 123 4.50 14.10 -6.42
N LYS A 124 3.35 14.77 -6.28
CA LYS A 124 3.31 16.17 -5.89
C LYS A 124 3.85 16.17 -4.46
N ARG A 125 5.18 16.23 -4.34
CA ARG A 125 5.88 16.58 -3.11
C ARG A 125 5.12 17.80 -2.60
N LYS A 126 4.51 17.70 -1.42
CA LYS A 126 4.03 18.88 -0.71
C LYS A 126 5.25 19.81 -0.65
N HIS A 127 5.23 20.86 -1.46
CA HIS A 127 6.22 21.91 -1.43
C HIS A 127 5.90 22.72 -0.17
N SER A 128 6.29 22.20 0.99
CA SER A 128 6.54 23.03 2.16
C SER A 128 7.91 23.66 1.94
N THR A 129 7.96 24.76 1.20
CA THR A 129 9.04 25.73 1.33
C THR A 129 8.45 27.12 1.25
N ASN A 130 8.50 27.80 2.40
CA ASN A 130 8.57 29.24 2.59
C ASN A 130 8.86 30.05 1.33
N ASN A 131 8.03 31.05 1.05
CA ASN A 131 8.50 32.29 0.43
C ASN A 131 8.16 33.46 1.36
N LEU A 132 9.10 33.73 2.27
CA LEU A 132 9.26 35.03 2.90
C LEU A 132 9.97 35.93 1.89
N GLY A 133 9.34 37.05 1.51
CA GLY A 133 9.98 38.23 0.92
C GLY A 133 10.21 38.25 -0.59
N HIS A 134 9.62 39.23 -1.29
CA HIS A 134 10.33 40.31 -1.99
C HIS A 134 9.33 41.31 -2.61
N ASP A 135 9.38 42.54 -2.08
CA ASP A 135 9.22 43.86 -2.72
C ASP A 135 8.44 44.02 -4.05
N ALA A 136 7.40 44.86 -4.05
CA ALA A 136 7.31 46.10 -4.84
C ALA A 136 5.87 46.63 -4.94
N ARG A 137 5.70 47.93 -4.65
CA ARG A 137 4.51 48.74 -4.98
C ARG A 137 4.34 48.85 -6.52
N PRO A 138 3.13 49.18 -7.00
CA PRO A 138 2.92 50.58 -7.42
C PRO A 138 1.55 51.16 -7.06
N ALA A 139 1.51 52.48 -6.95
CA ALA A 139 0.30 53.30 -6.77
C ALA A 139 -0.51 53.42 -8.08
N PRO A 140 -1.81 53.74 -8.00
CA PRO A 140 -2.53 54.37 -9.10
C PRO A 140 -3.16 55.73 -8.68
N PRO A 141 -3.66 56.52 -9.66
CA PRO A 141 -3.43 57.97 -9.79
C PRO A 141 -4.29 58.88 -8.90
#